data_AF-A0A2M6WX72-F1
#
_entry.id   AF-A0A2M6WX72-F1
#
_cell.length_a   1.000
_cell.length_b   1.000
_cell.length_c   1.000
_cell.angle_alpha   90.00
_cell.angle_beta   90.00
_cell.angle_gamma   90.00
#
_symmetry.space_group_name_H-M   'P 1'
#
loop_
_entity.id
_entity.type
_entity.pdbx_description
1 polymer ?
#
loop_
_entity_poly.entity_id
_entity_poly.type
_entity_poly.pdbx_seq_one_letter_code
_entity_poly.pdbx_strand_id
1 'polypeptide(L)'
;MRLKSIFLICFIALSGFIFSGCTIGKQVNSANPTPDATLPKTDIILYYGEGCPHCAKVEDYLNKNNVRGKLNFETKEVYSNKDNAQEMAQKANLCGINQNNIGVPFLWDGKNCYVGDSDIIKFFEEKMK
;
A
#
# COMPACT_ATOMS: atom_id res chain seq x y z
N MET A 1 30.51 50.60 3.21
CA MET A 1 29.74 50.27 4.43
C MET A 1 30.38 49.04 5.05
N ARG A 2 30.95 49.20 6.25
CA ARG A 2 31.74 48.20 7.00
C ARG A 2 30.82 47.04 7.43
N LEU A 3 31.15 45.77 7.16
CA LEU A 3 32.18 44.89 7.73
C LEU A 3 31.74 44.20 9.05
N LYS A 4 31.56 42.88 8.92
CA LYS A 4 31.71 41.78 9.89
C LYS A 4 30.61 41.50 10.93
N SER A 5 30.13 40.26 10.83
CA SER A 5 29.58 39.38 11.87
C SER A 5 30.28 39.53 13.22
N ILE A 6 29.56 39.30 14.33
CA ILE A 6 30.01 38.54 15.51
C ILE A 6 28.83 38.33 16.50
N PHE A 7 28.70 37.10 16.95
CA PHE A 7 27.96 36.57 18.10
C PHE A 7 28.03 37.44 19.37
N LEU A 8 26.91 37.58 20.12
CA LEU A 8 26.87 37.56 21.61
C LEU A 8 25.40 37.71 22.09
N ILE A 9 24.73 36.63 22.51
CA ILE A 9 24.46 36.28 23.93
C ILE A 9 23.81 37.40 24.75
N CYS A 10 22.54 37.19 25.14
CA CYS A 10 21.97 37.55 26.45
C CYS A 10 20.69 36.70 26.61
N PHE A 11 20.75 35.52 27.20
CA PHE A 11 20.53 35.33 28.65
C PHE A 11 19.36 36.18 29.17
N ILE A 12 18.14 35.65 29.06
CA ILE A 12 17.12 35.89 30.09
C ILE A 12 16.67 34.51 30.58
N ALA A 13 17.38 34.11 31.61
CA ALA A 13 17.01 33.05 32.53
C ALA A 13 15.79 33.48 33.37
N LEU A 14 15.21 32.48 34.05
CA LEU A 14 14.15 32.53 35.05
C LEU A 14 12.70 32.39 34.54
N SER A 15 12.31 31.15 34.32
CA SER A 15 11.30 30.57 35.23
C SER A 15 11.69 29.14 35.53
N GLY A 16 12.21 28.94 36.74
CA GLY A 16 12.43 27.61 37.28
C GLY A 16 11.10 26.93 37.58
N PHE A 17 10.94 25.72 37.07
CA PHE A 17 10.17 24.70 37.77
C PHE A 17 11.08 23.51 37.97
N ILE A 18 11.71 23.52 39.15
CA ILE A 18 12.35 22.36 39.76
C ILE A 18 11.21 21.40 40.10
N PHE A 19 11.22 20.18 39.57
CA PHE A 19 10.82 19.03 40.36
C PHE A 19 11.57 17.77 39.91
N SER A 20 12.32 17.26 40.88
CA SER A 20 13.13 16.06 40.85
C SER A 20 12.33 14.79 40.55
N GLY A 21 12.99 13.84 39.88
CA GLY A 21 12.84 12.43 40.19
C GLY A 21 12.82 11.51 38.97
N CYS A 22 13.82 10.61 38.91
CA CYS A 22 13.75 9.24 38.39
C CYS A 22 13.16 9.04 36.98
N THR A 23 13.86 8.49 35.98
CA THR A 23 14.52 7.19 35.99
C THR A 23 15.28 7.01 34.67
N ILE A 24 16.31 6.17 34.70
CA ILE A 24 16.92 5.47 33.57
C ILE A 24 15.83 5.00 32.58
N GLY A 25 15.74 5.68 31.42
CA GLY A 25 14.83 5.36 30.33
C GLY A 25 15.60 4.78 29.14
N LYS A 26 15.68 3.45 29.12
CA LYS A 26 16.19 2.55 28.08
C LYS A 26 16.47 3.16 26.69
N GLN A 27 17.72 3.01 26.26
CA GLN A 27 18.01 2.60 24.88
C GLN A 27 17.12 1.38 24.59
N VAL A 28 16.02 1.57 23.84
CA VAL A 28 15.37 0.45 23.17
C VAL A 28 16.33 0.04 22.06
N ASN A 29 17.17 -0.94 22.40
CA ASN A 29 17.66 -1.90 21.44
C ASN A 29 16.41 -2.48 20.79
N SER A 30 16.05 -1.92 19.63
CA SER A 30 14.91 -2.38 18.88
C SER A 30 15.14 -3.85 18.61
N ALA A 31 14.15 -4.62 19.03
CA ALA A 31 14.17 -6.06 19.08
C ALA A 31 14.74 -6.66 17.80
N ASN A 32 15.56 -7.68 18.01
CA ASN A 32 15.64 -8.87 17.18
C ASN A 32 14.50 -8.93 16.14
N PRO A 33 14.78 -9.10 14.83
CA PRO A 33 13.71 -9.32 13.86
C PRO A 33 12.97 -10.57 14.32
N THR A 34 11.79 -10.38 14.90
CA THR A 34 10.75 -11.40 14.92
C THR A 34 10.67 -11.89 13.48
N PRO A 35 10.67 -13.21 13.22
CA PRO A 35 10.26 -13.73 11.94
C PRO A 35 8.86 -13.18 11.70
N ASP A 36 8.80 -12.07 10.98
CA ASP A 36 7.58 -11.52 10.43
C ASP A 36 6.95 -12.71 9.73
N ALA A 37 5.73 -13.05 10.16
CA ALA A 37 5.00 -14.15 9.59
C ALA A 37 4.80 -13.79 8.12
N THR A 38 5.78 -14.21 7.32
CA THR A 38 5.89 -13.89 5.91
C THR A 38 4.79 -14.70 5.26
N LEU A 39 3.59 -14.14 5.24
CA LEU A 39 2.54 -14.59 4.36
C LEU A 39 3.20 -14.66 2.98
N PRO A 40 3.16 -15.82 2.30
CA PRO A 40 3.81 -15.97 1.03
C PRO A 40 3.29 -14.86 0.12
N LYS A 41 4.19 -13.94 -0.22
CA LYS A 41 3.88 -12.79 -1.06
C LYS A 41 3.42 -13.34 -2.40
N THR A 42 2.14 -13.13 -2.68
CA THR A 42 1.51 -13.53 -3.94
C THR A 42 1.79 -12.45 -4.98
N ASP A 43 2.06 -12.86 -6.20
CA ASP A 43 2.24 -11.92 -7.31
C ASP A 43 0.89 -11.50 -7.93
N ILE A 44 -0.21 -12.11 -7.48
CA ILE A 44 -1.58 -11.80 -7.93
C ILE A 44 -2.11 -10.62 -7.13
N ILE A 45 -2.42 -9.52 -7.83
CA ILE A 45 -2.96 -8.29 -7.26
C ILE A 45 -4.17 -7.84 -8.07
N LEU A 46 -5.31 -7.69 -7.39
CA LEU A 46 -6.54 -7.13 -7.93
C LEU A 46 -6.72 -5.69 -7.45
N TYR A 47 -6.64 -4.75 -8.38
CA TYR A 47 -6.91 -3.34 -8.15
C TYR A 47 -8.38 -3.03 -8.43
N TYR A 48 -9.02 -2.33 -7.49
CA TYR A 48 -10.43 -1.98 -7.55
C TYR A 48 -10.66 -0.53 -7.10
N GLY A 49 -11.85 -0.01 -7.35
CA GLY A 49 -12.29 1.28 -6.81
C GLY A 49 -13.59 1.13 -6.05
N GLU A 50 -13.76 1.86 -4.95
CA GLU A 50 -15.05 1.92 -4.26
C GLU A 50 -16.14 2.54 -5.16
N GLY A 51 -17.33 1.95 -5.18
CA GLY A 51 -18.44 2.39 -6.02
C GLY A 51 -18.33 2.03 -7.51
N CYS A 52 -17.27 1.32 -7.93
CA CYS A 52 -17.10 0.83 -9.30
C CYS A 52 -18.03 -0.37 -9.60
N PRO A 53 -18.99 -0.27 -10.54
CA PRO A 53 -19.95 -1.35 -10.82
C PRO A 53 -19.30 -2.64 -11.35
N HIS A 54 -18.26 -2.53 -12.18
CA HIS A 54 -17.55 -3.70 -12.69
C HIS A 54 -16.75 -4.40 -11.59
N CYS A 55 -16.18 -3.63 -10.67
CA CYS A 55 -15.46 -4.16 -9.51
C CYS A 55 -16.39 -4.94 -8.59
N ALA A 56 -17.62 -4.44 -8.38
CA ALA A 56 -18.64 -5.14 -7.59
C ALA A 56 -18.99 -6.51 -8.16
N LYS A 57 -19.04 -6.69 -9.49
CA LYS A 57 -19.29 -8.00 -10.11
C LYS A 57 -18.15 -9.00 -9.85
N VAL A 58 -16.90 -8.53 -9.90
CA VAL A 58 -15.74 -9.36 -9.54
C VAL A 58 -15.82 -9.75 -8.07
N GLU A 59 -16.08 -8.80 -7.17
CA GLU A 59 -16.25 -9.04 -5.74
C GLU A 59 -17.33 -10.08 -5.44
N ASP A 60 -18.47 -9.95 -6.11
CA ASP A 60 -19.58 -10.91 -6.06
C ASP A 60 -19.14 -12.32 -6.45
N TYR A 61 -18.40 -12.46 -7.55
CA TYR A 61 -17.87 -13.75 -7.99
C TYR A 61 -16.88 -14.34 -6.97
N LEU A 62 -15.94 -13.53 -6.46
CA LEU A 62 -14.95 -13.95 -5.47
C LEU A 62 -15.61 -14.50 -4.21
N ASN A 63 -16.66 -13.84 -3.74
CA ASN A 63 -17.41 -14.24 -2.54
C ASN A 63 -18.26 -15.47 -2.78
N LYS A 64 -19.03 -15.52 -3.87
CA LYS A 64 -19.90 -16.67 -4.22
C LYS A 64 -19.11 -17.97 -4.36
N ASN A 65 -17.86 -17.91 -4.81
CA ASN A 65 -17.03 -19.08 -5.08
C ASN A 65 -15.97 -19.38 -4.00
N ASN A 66 -15.96 -18.61 -2.90
CA ASN A 66 -14.95 -18.69 -1.85
C ASN A 66 -13.51 -18.68 -2.41
N VAL A 67 -13.23 -17.80 -3.37
CA VAL A 67 -11.92 -17.73 -4.04
C VAL A 67 -10.83 -17.39 -3.04
N ARG A 68 -11.10 -16.44 -2.13
CA ARG A 68 -10.15 -16.03 -1.07
C ARG A 68 -9.77 -17.15 -0.10
N GLY A 69 -10.62 -18.17 0.06
CA GLY A 69 -10.32 -19.34 0.87
C GLY A 69 -9.47 -20.40 0.16
N LYS A 70 -9.29 -20.28 -1.16
CA LYS A 70 -8.64 -21.30 -2.01
C LYS A 70 -7.41 -20.77 -2.75
N LEU A 71 -7.39 -19.47 -3.05
CA LEU A 71 -6.34 -18.78 -3.78
C LEU A 71 -5.91 -17.53 -3.01
N ASN A 72 -4.60 -17.38 -2.82
CA ASN A 72 -4.02 -16.19 -2.18
C ASN A 72 -3.75 -15.09 -3.23
N PHE A 73 -4.33 -13.92 -3.05
CA PHE A 73 -4.12 -12.73 -3.87
C PHE A 73 -4.37 -11.47 -3.04
N GLU A 74 -3.72 -10.37 -3.41
CA GLU A 74 -3.93 -9.07 -2.78
C GLU A 74 -5.07 -8.30 -3.46
N THR A 75 -5.80 -7.48 -2.70
CA THR A 75 -6.77 -6.52 -3.24
C THR A 75 -6.40 -5.11 -2.82
N LYS A 76 -6.35 -4.18 -3.78
CA LYS A 76 -5.91 -2.79 -3.54
C LYS A 76 -6.91 -1.79 -4.09
N GLU A 77 -7.46 -0.96 -3.19
CA GLU A 77 -8.35 0.15 -3.55
C GLU A 77 -7.50 1.29 -4.15
N VAL A 78 -7.94 1.91 -5.26
CA VAL A 78 -7.13 2.93 -5.97
C VAL A 78 -7.75 4.32 -6.05
N TYR A 79 -9.04 4.50 -5.79
CA TYR A 79 -9.67 5.82 -5.88
C TYR A 79 -9.28 6.73 -4.70
N SER A 80 -9.15 6.15 -3.50
CA SER A 80 -8.80 6.87 -2.28
C SER A 80 -7.34 6.65 -1.86
N ASN A 81 -6.66 5.64 -2.42
CA ASN A 81 -5.25 5.37 -2.13
C ASN A 81 -4.35 5.63 -3.36
N LYS A 82 -3.60 6.73 -3.29
CA LYS A 82 -2.70 7.18 -4.37
C LYS A 82 -1.53 6.23 -4.60
N ASP A 83 -1.00 5.61 -3.55
CA ASP A 83 0.14 4.70 -3.67
C ASP A 83 -0.29 3.43 -4.43
N ASN A 84 -1.48 2.91 -4.12
CA ASN A 84 -2.08 1.79 -4.86
C ASN A 84 -2.36 2.16 -6.32
N ALA A 85 -2.86 3.37 -6.59
CA ALA A 85 -3.07 3.86 -7.96
C ALA A 85 -1.75 3.97 -8.75
N GLN A 86 -0.69 4.46 -8.11
CA GLN A 86 0.64 4.52 -8.70
C GLN A 86 1.20 3.12 -8.98
N GLU A 87 1.04 2.18 -8.05
CA GLU A 87 1.44 0.79 -8.25
C GLU A 87 0.67 0.14 -9.42
N MET A 88 -0.65 0.34 -9.50
CA MET A 88 -1.48 -0.11 -10.61
C MET A 88 -0.94 0.40 -11.95
N ALA A 89 -0.61 1.70 -12.02
CA ALA A 89 -0.05 2.31 -13.22
C ALA A 89 1.33 1.73 -13.60
N GLN A 90 2.15 1.39 -12.61
CA GLN A 90 3.42 0.70 -12.85
C GLN A 90 3.20 -0.72 -13.39
N LYS A 91 2.26 -1.49 -12.82
CA LYS A 91 1.93 -2.84 -13.32
C LYS A 91 1.36 -2.80 -14.74
N ALA A 92 0.47 -1.86 -15.02
CA ALA A 92 -0.10 -1.69 -16.36
C ALA A 92 0.97 -1.35 -17.42
N ASN A 93 1.97 -0.54 -17.07
CA ASN A 93 3.10 -0.26 -17.95
C ASN A 93 3.90 -1.52 -18.32
N LEU A 94 4.04 -2.48 -17.39
CA LEU A 94 4.71 -3.77 -17.68
C LEU A 94 3.96 -4.58 -18.75
N CYS A 95 2.65 -4.37 -18.88
CA CYS A 95 1.81 -4.96 -19.91
C CYS A 95 1.71 -4.11 -21.19
N GLY A 96 2.45 -3.00 -21.28
CA GLY A 96 2.36 -2.09 -22.42
C GLY A 96 1.05 -1.29 -22.49
N ILE A 97 0.29 -1.22 -21.41
CA ILE A 97 -0.96 -0.45 -21.35
C ILE A 97 -0.63 0.98 -20.94
N ASN A 98 -1.09 1.96 -21.73
CA ASN A 98 -0.88 3.37 -21.41
C ASN A 98 -1.71 3.78 -20.18
N GLN A 99 -1.11 4.52 -19.24
CA GLN A 99 -1.73 5.00 -18.01
C GLN A 99 -3.03 5.81 -18.21
N ASN A 100 -3.22 6.43 -19.36
CA ASN A 100 -4.46 7.16 -19.66
C ASN A 100 -5.63 6.23 -20.04
N ASN A 101 -5.32 4.95 -20.32
CA ASN A 101 -6.28 3.93 -20.76
C ASN A 101 -6.50 2.84 -19.71
N ILE A 102 -5.94 2.98 -18.50
CA ILE A 102 -6.13 2.01 -17.41
C ILE A 102 -7.35 2.38 -16.58
N GLY A 103 -8.11 1.37 -16.18
CA GLY A 103 -9.28 1.53 -15.33
C GLY A 103 -9.46 0.30 -14.45
N VAL A 104 -10.39 0.38 -13.51
CA VAL A 104 -10.71 -0.72 -12.60
C VAL A 104 -11.97 -1.46 -13.06
N PRO A 105 -12.10 -2.77 -12.76
CA PRO A 105 -11.11 -3.60 -12.08
C PRO A 105 -9.93 -3.95 -12.99
N PHE A 106 -8.74 -4.06 -12.39
CA PHE A 106 -7.50 -4.41 -13.08
C PHE A 106 -6.76 -5.48 -12.28
N LEU A 107 -6.34 -6.56 -12.91
CA LEU A 107 -5.61 -7.64 -12.26
C LEU A 107 -4.23 -7.82 -12.89
N TRP A 108 -3.22 -7.97 -12.04
CA TRP A 108 -1.87 -8.39 -12.39
C TRP A 108 -1.62 -9.75 -11.77
N ASP A 109 -1.13 -10.74 -12.53
CA ASP A 109 -0.89 -12.09 -12.04
C ASP A 109 0.60 -12.41 -11.75
N GLY A 110 1.46 -11.40 -11.85
CA GLY A 110 2.93 -11.54 -11.84
C GLY A 110 3.57 -11.43 -13.22
N LYS A 111 2.79 -11.58 -14.29
CA LYS A 111 3.29 -11.54 -15.67
C LYS A 111 2.33 -10.87 -16.67
N ASN A 112 1.04 -11.11 -16.53
CA ASN A 112 -0.03 -10.70 -17.43
C ASN A 112 -0.97 -9.73 -16.72
N CYS A 113 -1.65 -8.89 -17.51
CA CYS A 113 -2.69 -8.01 -17.06
C CYS A 113 -4.06 -8.42 -17.61
N TYR A 114 -5.08 -8.27 -16.79
CA TYR A 114 -6.48 -8.50 -17.15
C TYR A 114 -7.28 -7.26 -16.76
N VAL A 115 -8.17 -6.81 -17.64
CA VAL A 115 -8.89 -5.53 -17.47
C VAL A 115 -10.39 -5.79 -17.58
N GLY A 116 -11.15 -5.21 -16.66
CA GLY A 116 -12.60 -5.36 -16.63
C GLY A 116 -13.07 -6.65 -15.95
N ASP A 117 -14.37 -6.74 -15.72
CA ASP A 117 -15.01 -7.82 -14.98
C ASP A 117 -14.88 -9.18 -15.67
N SER A 118 -15.15 -9.25 -16.97
CA SER A 118 -15.19 -10.53 -17.70
C SER A 118 -13.87 -11.28 -17.70
N ASP A 119 -12.76 -10.61 -18.04
CA ASP A 119 -11.44 -11.27 -18.14
C ASP A 119 -10.91 -11.67 -16.77
N ILE A 120 -11.17 -10.87 -15.75
CA ILE A 120 -10.76 -11.14 -14.37
C ILE A 120 -11.56 -12.30 -13.78
N ILE A 121 -12.87 -12.35 -14.00
CA ILE A 121 -13.71 -13.49 -13.57
C ILE A 121 -13.21 -14.76 -14.24
N LYS A 122 -12.98 -14.73 -15.55
CA LYS A 122 -12.44 -15.88 -16.30
C LYS A 122 -11.09 -16.35 -15.76
N PHE A 123 -10.18 -15.43 -15.43
CA PHE A 123 -8.91 -15.77 -14.78
C PHE A 123 -9.13 -16.58 -13.49
N PHE A 124 -10.02 -16.12 -12.61
CA PHE A 124 -10.30 -16.85 -11.38
C PHE A 124 -11.04 -18.16 -11.63
N GLU A 125 -11.97 -18.25 -12.58
CA GLU A 125 -12.59 -19.52 -13.00
C GLU A 125 -11.54 -20.55 -13.42
N GLU A 126 -10.55 -20.15 -14.21
CA GLU A 126 -9.47 -21.02 -14.65
C GLU A 126 -8.56 -21.48 -13.50
N LYS A 127 -8.29 -20.61 -12.52
CA LYS A 127 -7.48 -20.93 -11.33
C LYS A 127 -8.19 -21.82 -10.31
N MET A 128 -9.51 -21.94 -10.41
CA MET A 128 -10.36 -22.62 -9.44
C MET A 128 -10.83 -24.01 -9.92
N LYS A 129 -10.46 -24.40 -11.14
CA LYS A 129 -10.59 -25.77 -11.67
C LYS A 129 -9.53 -26.68 -11.05
#